data_AF-A0A8I0S8E9-F1
#
_entry.id   AF-A0A8I0S8E9-F1
#
_cell.length_a   1.000
_cell.length_b   1.000
_cell.length_c   1.000
_cell.angle_alpha   90.00
_cell.angle_beta   90.00
_cell.angle_gamma   90.00
#
_symmetry.space_group_name_H-M   'P 1'
#
loop_
_entity.id
_entity.type
_entity.pdbx_description
1 polymer ?
#
loop_
_entity_poly.entity_id
_entity_poly.type
_entity_poly.pdbx_seq_one_letter_code
_entity_poly.pdbx_strand_id
1 'polypeptide(L)'
;NMKKHLRWILLRRPNSLTEDQQRILGNLEKWHPEFKEAYDLKEQFYNIYEATTKDDAIQRFHEWESSIPKYLKSFRDVAKTVNNNFEDIFTYWDAPIRITNAYTEGHNGITRVANRMGRGYTFEVLRAKMLYNKVARSITTLKTPSSSLKSTEGYEGLTAFPTKQENTKLEYGAYIPTLVELYGGDEYLDEELISTI
;
A
#
# COMPACT_ATOMS: atom_id res chain seq x y z
N ASN A 1 2.13 -12.97 32.17
CA ASN A 1 2.95 -11.79 31.79
C ASN A 1 2.08 -10.84 30.95
N MET A 2 1.25 -10.04 31.62
CA MET A 2 0.12 -9.29 31.03
C MET A 2 0.55 -8.20 30.01
N LYS A 3 1.73 -7.59 30.22
CA LYS A 3 2.24 -6.49 29.38
C LYS A 3 2.55 -6.90 27.93
N LYS A 4 3.04 -8.14 27.70
CA LYS A 4 3.35 -8.62 26.35
C LYS A 4 2.09 -8.83 25.50
N HIS A 5 1.01 -9.34 26.09
CA HIS A 5 -0.23 -9.59 25.35
C HIS A 5 -0.96 -8.30 25.03
N LEU A 6 -0.95 -7.32 25.93
CA LEU A 6 -1.61 -6.04 25.72
C LEU A 6 -1.03 -5.27 24.53
N ARG A 7 0.30 -5.28 24.36
CA ARG A 7 0.97 -4.63 23.23
C ARG A 7 0.41 -5.10 21.88
N TRP A 8 0.26 -6.41 21.70
CA TRP A 8 -0.23 -6.96 20.44
C TRP A 8 -1.69 -6.61 20.15
N ILE A 9 -2.52 -6.51 21.20
CA ILE A 9 -3.91 -6.07 21.09
C ILE A 9 -3.96 -4.60 20.65
N LEU A 10 -3.15 -3.74 21.26
CA LEU A 10 -3.14 -2.30 20.95
C LEU A 10 -2.63 -1.97 19.55
N LEU A 11 -1.85 -2.85 18.92
CA LEU A 11 -1.36 -2.68 17.55
C LEU A 11 -2.44 -3.00 16.51
N ARG A 12 -3.46 -3.78 16.87
CA ARG A 12 -4.50 -4.26 15.94
C ARG A 12 -5.73 -3.36 15.90
N ARG A 13 -6.42 -3.36 14.76
CA ARG A 13 -7.72 -2.69 14.56
C ARG A 13 -8.82 -3.47 15.27
N PRO A 14 -9.87 -2.84 15.82
CA PRO A 14 -10.92 -3.52 16.60
C PRO A 14 -11.61 -4.69 15.86
N ASN A 15 -11.78 -4.57 14.55
CA ASN A 15 -12.38 -5.60 13.68
C ASN A 15 -11.49 -6.84 13.46
N SER A 16 -10.20 -6.75 13.77
CA SER A 16 -9.22 -7.84 13.64
C SER A 16 -8.91 -8.56 14.96
N LEU A 17 -9.61 -8.17 16.04
CA LEU A 17 -9.45 -8.74 17.37
C LEU A 17 -10.47 -9.86 17.60
N THR A 18 -10.08 -10.88 18.38
CA THR A 18 -11.02 -11.90 18.88
C THR A 18 -11.94 -11.30 19.95
N GLU A 19 -13.07 -11.96 20.23
CA GLU A 19 -14.02 -11.52 21.26
C GLU A 19 -13.36 -11.31 22.64
N ASP A 20 -12.46 -12.23 23.03
CA ASP A 20 -11.71 -12.11 24.29
C ASP A 20 -10.76 -10.90 24.29
N GLN A 21 -10.12 -10.61 23.15
CA GLN A 21 -9.24 -9.44 23.01
C GLN A 21 -10.03 -8.13 23.02
N GLN A 22 -11.22 -8.10 22.41
CA GLN A 22 -12.13 -6.96 22.51
C GLN A 22 -12.60 -6.74 23.94
N ARG A 23 -12.89 -7.81 24.69
CA ARG A 23 -13.23 -7.71 26.13
C ARG A 23 -12.07 -7.13 26.94
N ILE A 24 -10.83 -7.52 26.65
CA ILE A 24 -9.63 -6.94 27.28
C ILE A 24 -9.51 -5.45 26.95
N LEU A 25 -9.72 -5.07 25.68
CA LEU A 25 -9.67 -3.68 25.24
C LEU A 25 -10.77 -2.83 25.91
N GLY A 26 -11.98 -3.36 26.08
CA GLY A 26 -13.06 -2.69 26.80
C GLY A 26 -12.77 -2.49 28.29
N ASN A 27 -12.03 -3.41 28.91
CA ASN A 27 -11.58 -3.25 30.29
C ASN A 27 -10.38 -2.30 30.43
N LEU A 28 -9.67 -2.00 29.34
CA LEU A 28 -8.49 -1.13 29.36
C LEU A 28 -8.82 0.28 29.86
N GLU A 29 -9.99 0.81 29.51
CA GLU A 29 -10.46 2.11 29.97
C GLU A 29 -10.50 2.19 31.50
N LYS A 30 -10.87 1.10 32.18
CA LYS A 30 -10.95 1.03 33.64
C LYS A 30 -9.58 0.87 34.31
N TRP A 31 -8.66 0.17 33.66
CA TRP A 31 -7.36 -0.17 34.24
C TRP A 31 -6.28 0.89 33.95
N HIS A 32 -6.26 1.38 32.71
CA HIS A 32 -5.25 2.28 32.16
C HIS A 32 -5.90 3.23 31.14
N PRO A 33 -6.66 4.23 31.60
CA PRO A 33 -7.35 5.18 30.72
C PRO A 33 -6.40 5.90 29.76
N GLU A 34 -5.15 6.14 30.16
CA GLU A 34 -4.12 6.75 29.32
C GLU A 34 -3.76 5.90 28.09
N PHE A 35 -3.76 4.58 28.22
CA PHE A 35 -3.52 3.68 27.09
C PHE A 35 -4.73 3.56 26.19
N LYS A 36 -5.94 3.63 26.77
CA LYS A 36 -7.17 3.67 25.99
C LYS A 36 -7.25 4.95 25.16
N GLU A 37 -6.96 6.11 25.75
CA GLU A 37 -6.96 7.40 25.03
C GLU A 37 -5.94 7.40 23.87
N ALA A 38 -4.72 6.92 24.11
CA ALA A 38 -3.72 6.78 23.05
C ALA A 38 -4.16 5.79 21.95
N TYR A 39 -4.80 4.68 22.31
CA TYR A 39 -5.34 3.73 21.35
C TYR A 39 -6.45 4.36 20.50
N ASP A 40 -7.37 5.08 21.12
CA ASP A 40 -8.48 5.73 20.43
C ASP A 40 -7.99 6.82 19.48
N LEU A 41 -7.00 7.62 19.88
CA LEU A 41 -6.36 8.59 18.98
C LEU A 41 -5.71 7.92 17.77
N LYS A 42 -5.04 6.78 17.98
CA LYS A 42 -4.48 5.98 16.89
C LYS A 42 -5.59 5.49 15.95
N GLU A 43 -6.68 4.95 16.49
CA GLU A 43 -7.80 4.46 15.67
C GLU A 43 -8.53 5.59 14.93
N GLN A 44 -8.72 6.75 15.56
CA GLN A 44 -9.27 7.95 14.91
C GLN A 44 -8.41 8.39 13.73
N PHE A 45 -7.08 8.37 13.86
CA PHE A 45 -6.17 8.67 12.76
C PHE A 45 -6.36 7.70 11.59
N TYR A 46 -6.40 6.40 11.85
CA TYR A 46 -6.67 5.41 10.80
C TYR A 46 -8.04 5.62 10.14
N ASN A 47 -9.05 6.05 10.90
CA ASN A 47 -10.40 6.29 10.38
C ASN A 47 -10.48 7.47 9.38
N ILE A 48 -9.45 8.30 9.28
CA ILE A 48 -9.34 9.32 8.21
C ILE A 48 -9.39 8.63 6.83
N TYR A 49 -8.77 7.46 6.68
CA TYR A 49 -8.72 6.71 5.40
C TYR A 49 -10.05 6.02 5.02
N GLU A 50 -11.02 6.02 5.94
CA GLU A 50 -12.39 5.57 5.66
C GLU A 50 -13.23 6.68 4.99
N ALA A 51 -12.71 7.91 4.92
CA ALA A 51 -13.37 9.02 4.22
C ALA A 51 -13.54 8.71 2.73
N THR A 52 -14.70 9.10 2.19
CA THR A 52 -15.04 8.88 0.77
C THR A 52 -14.48 9.99 -0.13
N THR A 53 -14.37 11.22 0.40
CA THR A 53 -13.89 12.39 -0.34
C THR A 53 -12.66 13.00 0.32
N LYS A 54 -11.86 13.71 -0.47
CA LYS A 54 -10.68 14.43 0.01
C LYS A 54 -11.04 15.46 1.09
N ASP A 55 -12.12 16.20 0.89
CA ASP A 55 -12.57 17.23 1.85
C ASP A 55 -12.98 16.63 3.19
N ASP A 56 -13.69 15.48 3.20
CA ASP A 56 -14.04 14.76 4.43
C ASP A 56 -12.78 14.24 5.14
N ALA A 57 -11.79 13.75 4.39
CA ALA A 57 -10.53 13.30 4.95
C ALA A 57 -9.74 14.44 5.61
N ILE A 58 -9.66 15.60 4.95
CA ILE A 58 -8.99 16.80 5.47
C ILE A 58 -9.69 17.28 6.75
N GLN A 59 -11.03 17.33 6.74
CA GLN A 59 -11.80 17.72 7.91
C GLN A 59 -11.55 16.79 9.10
N ARG A 60 -11.62 15.47 8.87
CA ARG A 60 -11.32 14.46 9.91
C ARG A 60 -9.89 14.57 10.43
N PHE A 61 -8.92 14.89 9.57
CA PHE A 61 -7.54 15.11 9.99
C PHE A 61 -7.42 16.32 10.91
N HIS A 62 -8.05 17.45 10.58
CA HIS A 62 -8.02 18.64 11.44
C HIS A 62 -8.74 18.44 12.78
N GLU A 63 -9.87 17.72 12.78
CA GLU A 63 -10.56 17.32 14.00
C GLU A 63 -9.69 16.43 14.88
N TRP A 64 -9.05 15.43 14.27
CA TRP A 64 -8.11 14.56 14.94
C TRP A 64 -6.90 15.33 15.49
N GLU A 65 -6.28 16.20 14.69
CA GLU A 65 -5.13 16.99 15.12
C GLU A 65 -5.47 17.88 16.33
N SER A 66 -6.67 18.48 16.30
CA SER A 66 -7.17 19.33 17.38
C SER A 66 -7.51 18.54 18.65
N SER A 67 -7.85 17.25 18.53
CA SER A 67 -8.19 16.40 19.67
C SER A 67 -6.96 15.87 20.43
N ILE A 68 -5.75 16.00 19.89
CA ILE A 68 -4.51 15.46 20.49
C ILE A 68 -4.21 16.13 21.85
N PRO A 69 -4.21 15.39 22.98
CA PRO A 69 -3.88 15.92 24.30
C PRO A 69 -2.45 16.47 24.39
N LYS A 70 -2.22 17.51 25.20
CA LYS A 70 -0.90 18.19 25.35
C LYS A 70 0.25 17.25 25.74
N TYR A 71 -0.05 16.20 26.50
CA TYR A 71 0.95 15.28 27.02
C TYR A 71 1.34 14.18 26.01
N LEU A 72 0.53 13.94 24.96
CA LEU A 72 0.79 12.95 23.91
C LEU A 72 1.59 13.54 22.74
N LYS A 73 2.84 13.94 23.02
CA LYS A 73 3.71 14.64 22.05
C LYS A 73 3.97 13.82 20.77
N SER A 74 4.13 12.51 20.88
CA SER A 74 4.39 11.63 19.74
C SER A 74 3.30 11.70 18.65
N PHE A 75 2.04 11.91 19.03
CA PHE A 75 0.97 12.09 18.05
C PHE A 75 1.03 13.45 17.35
N ARG A 76 1.53 14.50 18.02
CA ARG A 76 1.80 15.79 17.36
C ARG A 76 2.94 15.70 16.36
N ASP A 77 3.94 14.85 16.62
CA ASP A 77 5.01 14.61 15.64
C ASP A 77 4.45 13.95 14.38
N VAL A 78 3.46 13.06 14.52
CA VAL A 78 2.70 12.49 13.40
C VAL A 78 1.92 13.59 12.68
N ALA A 79 1.14 14.40 13.40
CA ALA A 79 0.39 15.51 12.80
C ALA A 79 1.29 16.48 12.02
N LYS A 80 2.45 16.85 12.59
CA LYS A 80 3.47 17.65 11.93
C LYS A 80 3.99 16.99 10.66
N THR A 81 4.20 15.67 10.68
CA THR A 81 4.65 14.93 9.50
C THR A 81 3.59 14.96 8.41
N VAL A 82 2.31 14.81 8.76
CA VAL A 82 1.21 14.89 7.79
C VAL A 82 1.13 16.31 7.21
N ASN A 83 1.18 17.35 8.04
CA ASN A 83 1.17 18.74 7.57
C ASN A 83 2.35 19.07 6.65
N ASN A 84 3.55 18.55 6.93
CA ASN A 84 4.71 18.75 6.08
C ASN A 84 4.58 18.09 4.69
N ASN A 85 3.76 17.05 4.57
CA ASN A 85 3.54 16.29 3.34
C ASN A 85 2.06 16.32 2.92
N PHE A 86 1.35 17.40 3.26
CA PHE A 86 -0.11 17.47 3.20
C PHE A 86 -0.63 17.17 1.80
N GLU A 87 -0.11 17.87 0.79
CA GLU A 87 -0.52 17.70 -0.60
C GLU A 87 -0.31 16.25 -1.09
N ASP A 88 0.87 15.68 -0.81
CA ASP A 88 1.21 14.32 -1.24
C ASP A 88 0.31 13.26 -0.60
N ILE A 89 0.01 13.42 0.69
CA ILE A 89 -0.84 12.48 1.44
C ILE A 89 -2.30 12.57 0.96
N PHE A 90 -2.85 13.78 0.85
CA PHE A 90 -4.26 13.95 0.47
C PHE A 90 -4.52 13.76 -1.03
N THR A 91 -3.47 13.71 -1.85
CA THR A 91 -3.55 13.24 -3.25
C THR A 91 -4.06 11.79 -3.35
N TYR A 92 -3.98 11.00 -2.27
CA TYR A 92 -4.54 9.66 -2.19
C TYR A 92 -6.02 9.58 -2.64
N TRP A 93 -6.84 10.59 -2.33
CA TRP A 93 -8.26 10.63 -2.72
C TRP A 93 -8.51 11.10 -4.15
N ASP A 94 -7.54 11.78 -4.77
CA ASP A 94 -7.64 12.21 -6.17
C ASP A 94 -7.22 11.08 -7.13
N ALA A 95 -6.55 10.05 -6.62
CA ALA A 95 -6.09 8.92 -7.41
C ALA A 95 -7.30 8.11 -7.95
N PRO A 96 -7.35 7.83 -9.27
CA PRO A 96 -8.47 7.10 -9.88
C PRO A 96 -8.57 5.64 -9.40
N ILE A 97 -7.48 5.11 -8.85
CA ILE A 97 -7.39 3.79 -8.25
C ILE A 97 -6.63 3.96 -6.93
N ARG A 98 -7.11 3.35 -5.85
CA ARG A 98 -6.40 3.34 -4.57
C ARG A 98 -5.08 2.58 -4.73
N ILE A 99 -3.97 3.31 -4.73
CA ILE A 99 -2.63 2.73 -4.81
C ILE A 99 -2.22 2.31 -3.40
N THR A 100 -2.03 1.01 -3.19
CA THR A 100 -1.50 0.46 -1.93
C THR A 100 0.01 0.29 -2.01
N ASN A 101 0.69 0.49 -0.88
CA ASN A 101 2.13 0.21 -0.76
C ASN A 101 2.46 -1.27 -0.90
N ALA A 102 1.49 -2.19 -0.87
CA ALA A 102 1.71 -3.64 -0.95
C ALA A 102 2.63 -4.05 -2.13
N TYR A 103 2.43 -3.43 -3.30
CA TYR A 103 3.31 -3.68 -4.46
C TYR A 103 4.76 -3.29 -4.18
N THR A 104 4.98 -2.08 -3.62
CA THR A 104 6.32 -1.59 -3.28
C THR A 104 6.96 -2.39 -2.15
N GLU A 105 6.18 -2.84 -1.17
CA GLU A 105 6.64 -3.67 -0.05
C GLU A 105 7.06 -5.06 -0.52
N GLY A 106 6.27 -5.69 -1.41
CA GLY A 106 6.64 -6.95 -2.06
C GLY A 106 7.94 -6.82 -2.84
N HIS A 107 8.10 -5.74 -3.62
CA HIS A 107 9.33 -5.46 -4.36
C HIS A 107 10.54 -5.27 -3.43
N ASN A 108 10.36 -4.54 -2.33
CA ASN A 108 11.38 -4.34 -1.30
C ASN A 108 11.73 -5.65 -0.58
N GLY A 109 10.77 -6.54 -0.38
CA GLY A 109 10.98 -7.89 0.13
C GLY A 109 11.91 -8.70 -0.77
N ILE A 110 11.61 -8.77 -2.06
CA ILE A 110 12.41 -9.51 -3.05
C ILE A 110 13.83 -8.95 -3.16
N THR A 111 13.95 -7.62 -3.13
CA THR A 111 15.27 -6.96 -3.14
C THR A 111 16.12 -7.40 -1.94
N ARG A 112 15.53 -7.54 -0.74
CA ARG A 112 16.23 -8.05 0.45
C ARG A 112 16.65 -9.49 0.29
N VAL A 113 15.80 -10.36 -0.28
CA VAL A 113 16.15 -11.76 -0.54
C VAL A 113 17.29 -11.86 -1.56
N ALA A 114 17.21 -11.10 -2.66
CA ALA A 114 18.25 -11.06 -3.69
C ALA A 114 19.60 -10.57 -3.13
N ASN A 115 19.60 -9.60 -2.22
CA ASN A 115 20.81 -9.14 -1.51
C ASN A 115 21.39 -10.21 -0.57
N ARG A 116 20.53 -10.98 0.11
CA ARG A 116 20.96 -12.09 0.97
C ARG A 116 21.60 -13.23 0.16
N MET A 117 21.03 -13.56 -1.01
CA MET A 117 21.58 -14.57 -1.93
C MET A 117 22.89 -14.11 -2.56
N GLY A 118 22.95 -12.84 -2.97
CA GLY A 118 24.12 -12.23 -3.58
C GLY A 118 25.00 -11.52 -2.57
N ARG A 119 25.82 -12.26 -1.82
CA ARG A 119 26.83 -11.65 -0.94
C ARG A 119 27.71 -10.69 -1.73
N GLY A 120 27.71 -9.41 -1.36
CA GLY A 120 28.58 -8.39 -1.94
C GLY A 120 28.02 -7.65 -3.16
N TYR A 121 26.73 -7.77 -3.47
CA TYR A 121 26.13 -6.89 -4.47
C TYR A 121 26.10 -5.43 -4.00
N THR A 122 26.56 -4.53 -4.86
CA THR A 122 26.34 -3.09 -4.66
C THR A 122 24.88 -2.74 -4.97
N PHE A 123 24.45 -1.58 -4.51
CA PHE A 123 23.09 -1.09 -4.76
C PHE A 123 22.77 -1.04 -6.26
N GLU A 124 23.73 -0.64 -7.09
CA GLU A 124 23.57 -0.55 -8.55
C GLU A 124 23.30 -1.92 -9.17
N VAL A 125 24.01 -2.96 -8.70
CA VAL A 125 23.83 -4.34 -9.19
C VAL A 125 22.46 -4.88 -8.77
N LEU A 126 22.03 -4.65 -7.52
CA LEU A 126 20.70 -5.03 -7.05
C LEU A 126 19.61 -4.32 -7.84
N ARG A 127 19.71 -2.99 -7.96
CA ARG A 127 18.77 -2.17 -8.73
C ARG A 127 18.69 -2.65 -10.19
N ALA A 128 19.82 -2.97 -10.81
CA ALA A 128 19.83 -3.45 -12.18
C ALA A 128 19.15 -4.82 -12.32
N LYS A 129 19.37 -5.73 -11.36
CA LYS A 129 18.70 -7.03 -11.33
C LYS A 129 17.20 -6.90 -11.12
N MET A 130 16.73 -5.98 -10.29
CA MET A 130 15.30 -5.79 -10.06
C MET A 130 14.60 -5.08 -11.22
N LEU A 131 15.23 -4.07 -11.84
CA LEU A 131 14.58 -3.23 -12.86
C LEU A 131 14.77 -3.71 -14.30
N TYR A 132 15.88 -4.39 -14.61
CA TYR A 132 16.26 -4.77 -15.97
C TYR A 132 16.27 -6.28 -16.22
N ASN A 133 15.66 -7.07 -15.32
CA ASN A 133 15.51 -8.50 -15.55
C ASN A 133 14.64 -8.75 -16.80
N LYS A 134 15.24 -9.36 -17.83
CA LYS A 134 14.59 -9.58 -19.13
C LYS A 134 13.34 -10.46 -19.02
N VAL A 135 13.35 -11.44 -18.12
CA VAL A 135 12.24 -12.38 -17.91
C VAL A 135 11.09 -11.68 -17.17
N ALA A 136 11.40 -10.96 -16.09
CA ALA A 136 10.36 -10.24 -15.35
C ALA A 136 9.72 -9.10 -16.17
N ARG A 137 10.43 -8.50 -17.13
CA ARG A 137 9.89 -7.41 -17.98
C ARG A 137 9.07 -7.89 -19.17
N SER A 138 9.23 -9.14 -19.62
CA SER A 138 8.54 -9.63 -20.81
C SER A 138 7.03 -9.74 -20.59
N ILE A 139 6.62 -10.08 -19.36
CA ILE A 139 5.21 -10.28 -18.97
C ILE A 139 4.47 -8.94 -18.82
N THR A 140 5.16 -7.90 -18.38
CA THR A 140 4.57 -6.58 -18.12
C THR A 140 4.42 -5.71 -19.37
N THR A 141 4.90 -6.19 -20.52
CA THR A 141 4.73 -5.52 -21.80
C THR A 141 3.36 -5.86 -22.39
N LEU A 142 2.37 -4.98 -22.23
CA LEU A 142 1.10 -5.15 -22.95
C LEU A 142 1.27 -4.73 -24.41
N LYS A 143 0.72 -5.54 -25.33
CA LYS A 143 0.44 -5.16 -26.73
C LYS A 143 -1.06 -4.89 -26.83
N THR A 144 -1.47 -3.63 -26.86
CA THR A 144 -2.89 -3.27 -27.03
C THR A 144 -3.19 -2.85 -28.47
N PRO A 145 -4.34 -3.23 -29.04
CA PRO A 145 -4.82 -2.69 -30.31
C PRO A 145 -5.30 -1.25 -30.10
N SER A 146 -4.72 -0.28 -30.81
CA SER A 146 -5.20 1.10 -30.83
C SER A 146 -6.36 1.24 -31.82
N SER A 147 -7.51 1.74 -31.37
CA SER A 147 -8.59 2.19 -32.26
C SER A 147 -8.31 3.64 -32.70
N SER A 148 -7.76 3.81 -33.90
CA SER A 148 -7.85 5.12 -34.57
C SER A 148 -9.18 5.19 -35.33
N LEU A 149 -10.14 5.91 -34.78
CA LEU A 149 -11.33 6.34 -35.52
C LEU A 149 -10.88 7.37 -36.56
N LYS A 150 -10.76 6.95 -37.83
CA LYS A 150 -10.80 7.91 -38.94
C LYS A 150 -12.27 8.08 -39.33
N SER A 151 -12.77 9.31 -39.20
CA SER A 151 -14.05 9.71 -39.79
C SER A 151 -13.94 9.66 -41.32
N THR A 152 -14.69 8.78 -41.95
CA THR A 152 -14.98 8.85 -43.39
C THR A 152 -16.47 9.07 -43.55
N GLU A 153 -16.84 10.16 -44.20
CA GLU A 153 -18.22 10.48 -44.57
C GLU A 153 -18.79 9.41 -45.51
N GLY A 154 -20.02 9.00 -45.23
CA GLY A 154 -20.86 8.19 -46.12
C GLY A 154 -20.96 6.72 -45.70
N TYR A 155 -22.19 6.21 -45.77
CA TYR A 155 -22.68 4.84 -45.58
C TYR A 155 -22.76 4.28 -44.13
N GLU A 156 -24.00 4.24 -43.62
CA GLU A 156 -24.40 3.52 -42.43
C GLU A 156 -24.32 1.99 -42.68
N GLY A 157 -23.76 1.23 -41.73
CA GLY A 157 -24.24 -0.14 -41.48
C GLY A 157 -23.32 -1.35 -41.68
N LEU A 158 -21.98 -1.23 -41.77
CA LEU A 158 -21.09 -2.41 -41.69
C LEU A 158 -19.81 -2.10 -40.89
N THR A 159 -19.63 -2.77 -39.76
CA THR A 159 -18.47 -2.64 -38.87
C THR A 159 -17.19 -3.15 -39.55
N ALA A 160 -16.30 -2.23 -39.92
CA ALA A 160 -14.98 -2.55 -40.43
C ALA A 160 -14.07 -3.06 -39.29
N PHE A 161 -13.52 -4.27 -39.43
CA PHE A 161 -12.51 -4.80 -38.50
C PHE A 161 -11.12 -4.22 -38.84
N PRO A 162 -10.44 -3.54 -37.91
CA PRO A 162 -9.13 -2.96 -38.17
C PRO A 162 -8.05 -4.05 -38.35
N THR A 163 -7.35 -4.06 -39.50
CA THR A 163 -6.36 -5.09 -39.86
C THR A 163 -4.89 -4.65 -39.65
N LYS A 164 -4.62 -3.42 -39.22
CA LYS A 164 -3.25 -2.96 -38.92
C LYS A 164 -2.99 -2.94 -37.41
N GLN A 165 -2.09 -3.81 -36.97
CA GLN A 165 -1.61 -3.92 -35.60
C GLN A 165 -0.37 -3.02 -35.42
N GLU A 166 -0.51 -1.84 -34.83
CA GLU A 166 0.64 -1.11 -34.30
C GLU A 166 0.81 -1.43 -32.82
N ASN A 167 2.01 -1.92 -32.46
CA ASN A 167 2.33 -2.39 -31.11
C ASN A 167 2.71 -1.19 -30.23
N THR A 168 1.78 -0.65 -29.47
CA THR A 168 2.13 0.30 -28.40
C THR A 168 2.64 -0.49 -27.20
N LYS A 169 3.92 -0.35 -26.87
CA LYS A 169 4.54 -1.01 -25.71
C LYS A 169 4.23 -0.22 -24.44
N LEU A 170 3.30 -0.71 -23.62
CA LEU A 170 3.04 -0.14 -22.30
C LEU A 170 3.93 -0.87 -21.27
N GLU A 171 4.86 -0.16 -20.63
CA GLU A 171 5.81 -0.73 -19.68
C GLU A 171 5.42 -0.35 -18.23
N TYR A 172 4.95 -1.33 -17.44
CA TYR A 172 4.69 -1.13 -16.00
C TYR A 172 5.85 -1.58 -15.10
N GLY A 173 7.05 -1.83 -15.66
CA GLY A 173 8.24 -2.26 -14.92
C GLY A 173 8.44 -3.78 -14.92
N ALA A 174 9.15 -4.30 -13.91
CA ALA A 174 9.42 -5.74 -13.76
C ALA A 174 8.29 -6.42 -12.97
N TYR A 175 7.78 -7.55 -13.49
CA TYR A 175 6.70 -8.30 -12.87
C TYR A 175 7.15 -8.98 -11.57
N ILE A 176 6.50 -8.63 -10.45
CA ILE A 176 6.86 -9.09 -9.11
C ILE A 176 6.80 -10.62 -8.96
N PRO A 177 5.73 -11.33 -9.37
CA PRO A 177 5.68 -12.79 -9.23
C PRO A 177 6.84 -13.51 -9.93
N THR A 178 7.26 -13.04 -11.10
CA THR A 178 8.44 -13.59 -11.78
C THR A 178 9.74 -13.25 -11.04
N LEU A 179 9.84 -12.08 -10.41
CA LEU A 179 10.98 -11.80 -9.53
C LEU A 179 10.98 -12.70 -8.28
N VAL A 180 9.81 -13.07 -7.75
CA VAL A 180 9.68 -14.06 -6.66
C VAL A 180 10.13 -15.45 -7.12
N GLU A 181 9.73 -15.91 -8.31
CA GLU A 181 10.21 -17.20 -8.84
C GLU A 181 11.73 -17.21 -9.03
N LEU A 182 12.29 -16.09 -9.49
CA LEU A 182 13.73 -15.98 -9.80
C LEU A 182 14.62 -15.84 -8.57
N TYR A 183 14.11 -15.22 -7.49
CA TYR A 183 14.91 -14.83 -6.33
C TYR A 183 14.34 -15.29 -4.98
N GLY A 184 13.13 -15.83 -4.94
CA GLY A 184 12.42 -16.20 -3.70
C GLY A 184 12.99 -17.44 -3.01
N GLY A 185 13.56 -18.38 -3.78
CA GLY A 185 14.04 -19.67 -3.26
C GLY A 185 12.90 -20.55 -2.72
N ASP A 186 13.03 -21.87 -2.85
CA ASP A 186 11.99 -22.85 -2.47
C ASP A 186 11.68 -22.93 -0.95
N GLU A 187 12.34 -22.13 -0.10
CA GLU A 187 12.27 -22.27 1.36
C GLU A 187 11.81 -21.01 2.14
N TYR A 188 11.37 -19.94 1.49
CA TYR A 188 11.00 -18.70 2.22
C TYR A 188 9.82 -17.93 1.60
N LEU A 189 8.78 -18.66 1.18
CA LEU A 189 7.43 -18.09 1.17
C LEU A 189 6.82 -18.34 2.55
N ASP A 190 7.32 -17.63 3.55
CA ASP A 190 6.65 -17.58 4.87
C ASP A 190 5.19 -17.22 4.63
N GLU A 191 4.25 -18.03 5.11
CA GLU A 191 2.80 -17.83 4.97
C GLU A 191 2.36 -16.39 5.38
N GLU A 192 3.18 -15.73 6.20
CA GLU A 192 3.02 -14.34 6.63
C GLU A 192 3.13 -13.32 5.46
N LEU A 193 4.01 -13.56 4.47
CA LEU A 193 4.18 -12.71 3.29
C LEU A 193 3.00 -12.85 2.30
N ILE A 194 2.44 -14.06 2.18
CA ILE A 194 1.23 -14.32 1.37
C ILE A 194 -0.01 -13.71 2.03
N SER A 195 -0.07 -13.67 3.36
CA SER A 195 -1.20 -13.08 4.10
C SER A 195 -1.25 -11.55 4.07
N THR A 196 -0.17 -10.89 3.60
CA THR A 196 -0.03 -9.43 3.55
C THR A 196 -0.22 -8.87 2.12
N ILE A 197 -0.27 -9.74 1.10
CA ILE A 197 -0.63 -9.39 -0.29
C ILE A 197 -2.14 -9.46 -0.45
#